data_AF-A0A9X5XAU3-F1
#
_entry.id   AF-A0A9X5XAU3-F1
#
_cell.length_a   1.000
_cell.length_b   1.000
_cell.length_c   1.000
_cell.angle_alpha   90.00
_cell.angle_beta   90.00
_cell.angle_gamma   90.00
#
_symmetry.space_group_name_H-M   'P 1'
#
loop_
_entity.id
_entity.type
_entity.pdbx_description
1 polymer ?
#
loop_
_entity_poly.entity_id
_entity_poly.type
_entity_poly.pdbx_seq_one_letter_code
_entity_poly.pdbx_strand_id
1 'polypeptide(L)'
;MITVKDLQPHPLDQVHRLIEPGPVILVTTRHRGIPNVMTNGFNMMVRHAPPLIACTIGPWDHSYQALVETGECVISVPTADMAATVVDIGNCSGAD
;
A
#
# COMPACT_ATOMS: atom_id res chain seq x y z
N MET A 1 -14.21 3.17 -15.24
CA MET A 1 -12.94 3.44 -14.54
C MET A 1 -13.29 4.17 -13.26
N ILE A 2 -12.91 3.63 -12.10
CA ILE A 2 -13.13 4.29 -10.80
C ILE A 2 -12.15 5.47 -10.72
N THR A 3 -12.63 6.64 -10.34
CA THR A 3 -11.86 7.86 -10.09
C THR A 3 -11.89 8.22 -8.62
N VAL A 4 -11.03 9.15 -8.19
CA VAL A 4 -11.04 9.66 -6.81
C VAL A 4 -12.41 10.24 -6.42
N LYS A 5 -13.20 10.72 -7.39
CA LYS A 5 -14.54 11.26 -7.16
C LYS A 5 -15.58 10.17 -6.83
N ASP A 6 -15.29 8.92 -7.17
CA ASP A 6 -16.16 7.78 -6.91
C ASP A 6 -15.89 7.16 -5.53
N LEU A 7 -14.80 7.57 -4.85
CA LEU A 7 -14.44 7.09 -3.52
C LEU A 7 -15.32 7.73 -2.44
N GLN A 8 -15.76 6.92 -1.49
CA GLN A 8 -16.45 7.40 -0.29
C GLN A 8 -15.47 7.46 0.89
N PRO A 9 -15.47 8.56 1.68
CA PRO A 9 -14.67 8.61 2.89
C PRO A 9 -15.02 7.47 3.84
N HIS A 10 -13.99 6.83 4.41
CA HIS A 10 -14.15 5.82 5.45
C HIS A 10 -13.70 6.38 6.80
N PRO A 11 -14.42 6.15 7.91
CA PRO A 11 -13.99 6.60 9.23
C PRO A 11 -12.62 6.02 9.62
N LEU A 12 -11.67 6.90 10.00
CA LEU A 12 -10.30 6.51 10.34
C LEU A 12 -10.24 5.51 11.50
N ASP A 13 -11.09 5.69 12.51
CA ASP A 13 -11.24 4.80 13.66
C ASP A 13 -11.77 3.40 13.29
N GLN A 14 -12.27 3.20 12.07
CA GLN A 14 -12.76 1.92 11.55
C GLN A 14 -11.86 1.29 10.49
N VAL A 15 -10.72 1.90 10.14
CA VAL A 15 -9.76 1.37 9.15
C VAL A 15 -9.19 0.02 9.57
N HIS A 16 -9.03 -0.21 10.88
CA HIS A 16 -8.52 -1.46 11.44
C HIS A 16 -9.26 -2.71 10.91
N ARG A 17 -10.58 -2.60 10.68
CA ARG A 17 -11.41 -3.70 10.15
C ARG A 17 -11.01 -4.15 8.75
N LEU A 18 -10.35 -3.29 7.98
CA LEU A 18 -9.85 -3.60 6.64
C LEU A 18 -8.47 -4.26 6.68
N ILE A 19 -7.69 -4.05 7.74
CA ILE A 19 -6.26 -4.44 7.83
C ILE A 19 -6.02 -5.60 8.79
N GLU A 20 -6.79 -5.73 9.87
CA GLU A 20 -6.64 -6.79 10.88
C GLU A 20 -6.78 -8.24 10.39
N PRO A 21 -7.46 -8.54 9.27
CA PRO A 21 -7.35 -9.87 8.65
C PRO A 21 -5.97 -10.18 8.09
N GLY A 22 -5.07 -9.19 8.02
CA GLY A 22 -3.75 -9.28 7.40
C GLY A 22 -3.82 -9.48 5.89
N PRO A 23 -4.60 -8.67 5.13
CA PRO A 23 -4.63 -8.82 3.69
C PRO A 23 -3.26 -8.47 3.08
N VAL A 24 -3.02 -9.01 1.89
CA VAL A 24 -2.00 -8.44 1.00
C VAL A 24 -2.45 -7.03 0.64
N ILE A 25 -1.56 -6.06 0.76
CA ILE A 25 -1.82 -4.66 0.41
C ILE A 25 -0.94 -4.24 -0.77
N LEU A 26 -1.39 -3.20 -1.47
CA LEU A 26 -0.56 -2.46 -2.41
C LEU A 26 -0.04 -1.20 -1.73
N VAL A 27 1.27 -0.97 -1.83
CA VAL A 27 1.93 0.25 -1.37
C VAL A 27 2.28 1.08 -2.59
N THR A 28 1.72 2.28 -2.68
CA THR A 28 1.98 3.22 -3.78
C THR A 28 2.82 4.38 -3.26
N THR A 29 3.90 4.69 -3.97
CA THR A 29 4.79 5.82 -3.69
C THR A 29 4.93 6.71 -4.90
N ARG A 30 5.40 7.95 -4.70
CA ARG A 30 5.73 8.85 -5.80
C ARG A 30 7.00 9.62 -5.49
N HIS A 31 8.00 9.50 -6.35
CA HIS A 31 9.28 10.17 -6.17
C HIS A 31 9.65 10.92 -7.45
N ARG A 32 9.97 12.21 -7.33
CA ARG A 32 10.31 13.10 -8.47
C ARG A 32 9.28 13.04 -9.61
N GLY A 33 8.00 12.95 -9.24
CA GLY A 33 6.89 12.88 -10.18
C GLY A 33 6.59 11.48 -10.74
N ILE A 34 7.46 10.50 -10.53
CA ILE A 34 7.32 9.11 -11.02
C ILE A 34 6.59 8.28 -9.96
N PRO A 35 5.43 7.68 -10.29
CA PRO A 35 4.73 6.77 -9.38
C PRO A 35 5.34 5.36 -9.42
N ASN A 36 5.29 4.65 -8.30
CA ASN A 36 5.58 3.22 -8.21
C ASN A 36 4.50 2.52 -7.37
N VAL A 37 4.24 1.25 -7.67
CA VAL A 37 3.38 0.38 -6.87
C VAL A 37 4.10 -0.92 -6.58
N MET A 38 3.99 -1.43 -5.36
CA MET A 38 4.51 -2.73 -4.97
C MET A 38 3.47 -3.50 -4.15
N THR A 39 3.59 -4.83 -4.16
CA THR A 39 2.82 -5.72 -3.31
C THR A 39 3.52 -5.91 -1.96
N ASN A 40 2.79 -5.79 -0.85
CA ASN A 40 3.31 -6.03 0.49
C ASN A 40 2.43 -7.01 1.26
N GLY A 41 2.99 -8.16 1.63
CA GLY A 41 2.36 -9.15 2.50
C GLY A 41 2.78 -9.08 3.96
N PHE A 42 3.76 -8.23 4.30
CA PHE A 42 4.33 -8.10 5.64
C PHE A 42 3.90 -6.78 6.26
N ASN A 43 2.62 -6.70 6.61
CA ASN A 43 2.00 -5.55 7.24
C ASN A 43 1.19 -5.95 8.49
N MET A 44 0.98 -5.02 9.41
CA MET A 44 0.13 -5.23 10.58
C MET A 44 -0.47 -3.93 11.12
N MET A 45 -1.65 -4.02 11.74
CA MET A 45 -2.21 -2.95 12.54
C MET A 45 -1.44 -2.81 13.87
N VAL A 46 -1.01 -1.59 14.22
CA VAL A 46 -0.21 -1.31 15.44
C VAL A 46 -1.03 -0.59 16.51
N ARG A 47 -1.93 0.31 16.09
CA ARG A 47 -2.74 1.13 17.01
C ARG A 47 -4.01 1.61 16.32
N HIS A 48 -5.18 1.49 16.96
CA HIS A 48 -6.46 1.79 16.30
C HIS A 48 -6.76 3.29 16.17
N ALA A 49 -6.39 4.10 17.18
CA ALA A 49 -6.67 5.54 17.19
C ALA A 49 -5.51 6.34 17.85
N PRO A 50 -4.89 7.29 17.14
CA PRO A 50 -4.95 7.47 15.69
C PRO A 50 -4.39 6.22 14.98
N PRO A 51 -4.95 5.81 13.82
CA PRO A 51 -4.52 4.61 13.12
C PRO A 51 -3.02 4.58 12.86
N LEU A 52 -2.37 3.46 13.15
CA LEU A 52 -0.98 3.20 12.79
C LEU A 52 -0.86 1.80 12.20
N ILE A 53 -0.24 1.72 11.03
CA ILE A 53 0.07 0.48 10.32
C ILE A 53 1.59 0.38 10.23
N ALA A 54 2.12 -0.82 10.45
CA ALA A 54 3.51 -1.13 10.15
C ALA A 54 3.57 -1.94 8.85
N CYS A 55 4.57 -1.63 8.01
CA CYS A 55 4.90 -2.38 6.81
C CYS A 55 6.41 -2.67 6.82
N THR A 56 6.81 -3.90 6.53
CA THR A 56 8.22 -4.23 6.31
C THR A 56 8.58 -3.85 4.87
N ILE A 57 9.40 -2.82 4.71
CA ILE A 57 9.91 -2.32 3.43
C ILE A 57 11.38 -1.97 3.63
N GLY A 58 12.27 -2.46 2.77
CA GLY A 58 13.71 -2.33 2.92
C GLY A 58 14.42 -1.88 1.65
N PRO A 59 15.74 -1.63 1.68
CA PRO A 59 16.51 -1.10 0.54
C PRO A 59 16.47 -1.95 -0.74
N TRP A 60 15.99 -3.18 -0.67
CA TRP A 60 15.75 -4.06 -1.82
C TRP A 60 14.47 -3.71 -2.59
N ASP A 61 13.55 -2.95 -1.99
CA ASP A 61 12.31 -2.52 -2.63
C ASP A 61 12.52 -1.18 -3.36
N HIS A 62 12.10 -1.08 -4.63
CA HIS A 62 12.20 0.17 -5.39
C HIS A 62 11.51 1.36 -4.68
N SER A 63 10.39 1.09 -4.00
CA SER A 63 9.65 2.10 -3.23
C SER A 63 10.39 2.60 -1.98
N TYR A 64 11.43 1.92 -1.50
CA TYR A 64 12.13 2.29 -0.26
C TYR A 64 12.73 3.70 -0.31
N GLN A 65 13.45 4.03 -1.38
CA GLN A 65 14.05 5.36 -1.51
C GLN A 65 12.98 6.45 -1.52
N ALA A 66 11.86 6.21 -2.22
CA ALA A 66 10.73 7.13 -2.24
C ALA A 66 10.17 7.36 -0.82
N LEU A 67 10.01 6.31 -0.02
CA LEU A 67 9.54 6.41 1.36
C LEU A 67 10.51 7.17 2.27
N VAL A 68 11.82 6.91 2.14
CA VAL A 68 12.84 7.63 2.91
C VAL A 68 12.87 9.12 2.58
N GLU A 69 12.77 9.47 1.29
CA GLU A 69 12.86 10.88 0.85
C GLU A 69 11.55 11.66 1.06
N THR A 70 10.38 11.01 0.96
CA THR A 70 9.09 11.71 1.01
C THR A 70 8.33 11.54 2.32
N GLY A 71 8.54 10.42 3.04
CA GLY A 71 7.77 10.08 4.24
C GLY A 71 6.29 9.73 3.96
N GLU A 72 5.89 9.58 2.69
CA GLU A 72 4.49 9.45 2.30
C GLU A 72 4.24 8.25 1.38
N CYS A 73 3.08 7.61 1.55
CA CYS A 73 2.57 6.58 0.65
C CYS A 73 1.06 6.45 0.74
N VAL A 74 0.49 5.67 -0.18
CA VAL A 74 -0.90 5.22 -0.12
C VAL A 74 -0.91 3.70 0.06
N ILE A 75 -1.71 3.22 1.02
CA ILE A 75 -2.00 1.80 1.22
C ILE A 75 -3.37 1.51 0.62
N SER A 76 -3.45 0.48 -0.23
CA SER A 76 -4.71 0.02 -0.83
C SER A 76 -4.91 -1.47 -0.57
N VAL A 77 -6.15 -1.87 -0.27
CA VAL A 77 -6.54 -3.28 -0.17
C VAL A 77 -7.13 -3.71 -1.52
N PRO A 78 -6.44 -4.57 -2.30
CA PRO A 78 -6.95 -5.06 -3.57
C PRO A 78 -8.14 -6.00 -3.37
N THR A 79 -9.03 -6.08 -4.36
CA THR A 79 -10.12 -7.05 -4.39
C THR A 79 -9.64 -8.43 -4.83
N ALA A 80 -10.40 -9.48 -4.53
CA ALA A 80 -9.99 -10.86 -4.80
C ALA A 80 -9.79 -11.17 -6.30
N ASP A 81 -10.51 -10.49 -7.19
CA ASP A 81 -10.38 -10.62 -8.64
C ASP A 81 -9.06 -10.03 -9.18
N MET A 82 -8.36 -9.21 -8.40
CA MET A 82 -7.04 -8.67 -8.73
C MET A 82 -5.89 -9.62 -8.35
N ALA A 83 -6.16 -10.82 -7.83
CA ALA A 83 -5.12 -11.69 -7.27
C ALA A 83 -3.95 -11.95 -8.22
N ALA A 84 -4.22 -12.26 -9.50
CA ALA A 84 -3.17 -12.46 -10.50
C ALA A 84 -2.32 -11.18 -10.72
N THR A 85 -2.98 -10.03 -10.83
CA THR A 85 -2.32 -8.72 -10.98
C THR A 85 -1.44 -8.39 -9.78
N VAL A 86 -1.91 -8.66 -8.55
CA VAL A 86 -1.14 -8.44 -7.32
C VAL A 86 0.11 -9.31 -7.29
N VAL A 87 0.03 -10.56 -7.77
CA VAL A 87 1.18 -11.45 -7.93
C VAL A 87 2.16 -10.92 -8.97
N ASP A 88 1.68 -10.48 -10.13
CA ASP A 88 2.52 -9.92 -11.19
C ASP A 88 3.26 -8.66 -10.70
N ILE A 89 2.58 -7.75 -10.00
CA ILE A 89 3.19 -6.56 -9.37
C ILE A 89 4.27 -6.97 -8.36
N GLY A 90 4.04 -8.04 -7.59
CA GLY A 90 5.01 -8.53 -6.60
C GLY A 90 6.24 -9.24 -7.20
N ASN A 91 6.18 -9.61 -8.48
CA ASN A 91 7.25 -10.32 -9.19
C ASN A 91 8.06 -9.42 -10.13
N CYS A 92 7.79 -8.12 -10.16
CA CYS A 92 8.58 -7.14 -10.90
C CYS A 92 9.01 -5.97 -9.98
N SER A 93 9.95 -5.17 -10.47
CA SER A 93 10.42 -3.97 -9.80
C SER A 93 10.23 -2.75 -10.68
N GLY A 94 10.00 -1.58 -10.07
CA GLY A 94 10.07 -0.30 -10.79
C GLY A 94 11.48 0.07 -11.30
N ALA A 95 12.49 -0.77 -10.99
CA ALA A 95 13.83 -0.66 -11.54
C ALA A 95 14.03 -1.46 -12.86
N ASP A 96 13.10 -2.35 -13.21
CA ASP A 96 13.13 -3.16 -14.43
C ASP A 96 12.47 -2.43 -15.61
#